data_AF-A0A7J9FLM3-F1
#
_entry.id   AF-A0A7J9FLM3-F1
#
_cell.length_a   1.000
_cell.length_b   1.000
_cell.length_c   1.000
_cell.angle_alpha   90.00
_cell.angle_beta   90.00
_cell.angle_gamma   90.00
#
_symmetry.space_group_name_H-M   'P 1'
#
loop_
_entity.id
_entity.type
_entity.pdbx_description
1 polymer ?
#
loop_
_entity_poly.entity_id
_entity_poly.type
_entity_poly.pdbx_seq_one_letter_code
_entity_poly.pdbx_strand_id
1 'polypeptide(L)'
;MCPDFDNDFTVTSYMCFLDSLIDGAEDVRELSNAGILHNGLGTDGEVAKLFNKMNTSLVPSPMIYSGVKWQIHNHCKNMWINYAAKAYHTYFSIRWTFLAFVGAIASLFLSALQTYYTIHQPK
;
A
#
# COMPACT_ATOMS: atom_id res chain seq x y z
N MET A 1 -6.17 -30.39 -13.88
CA MET A 1 -6.19 -31.05 -12.56
C MET A 1 -6.85 -32.40 -12.72
N CYS A 2 -6.31 -33.44 -12.07
CA CYS A 2 -6.96 -34.75 -12.06
C CYS A 2 -8.29 -34.64 -11.30
N PRO A 3 -9.40 -35.17 -11.84
CA PRO A 3 -10.73 -35.05 -11.24
C PRO A 3 -10.85 -35.77 -9.88
N ASP A 4 -9.91 -36.67 -9.57
CA ASP A 4 -9.92 -37.50 -8.37
C ASP A 4 -9.11 -36.91 -7.21
N PHE A 5 -8.48 -35.75 -7.41
CA PHE A 5 -7.69 -35.07 -6.39
C PHE A 5 -8.58 -34.08 -5.63
N ASP A 6 -8.90 -34.42 -4.39
CA ASP A 6 -9.57 -33.51 -3.45
C ASP A 6 -8.61 -32.38 -3.07
N ASN A 7 -8.79 -31.23 -3.72
CA ASN A 7 -7.99 -30.03 -3.48
C ASN A 7 -8.77 -29.09 -2.58
N ASP A 8 -8.28 -28.90 -1.35
CA ASP A 8 -8.87 -27.96 -0.40
C ASP A 8 -8.58 -26.49 -0.76
N PHE A 9 -7.82 -26.24 -1.84
CA PHE A 9 -7.37 -24.93 -2.31
C PHE A 9 -6.50 -24.17 -1.29
N THR A 10 -6.11 -24.78 -0.17
CA THR A 10 -5.37 -24.11 0.90
C THR A 10 -4.01 -23.62 0.41
N VAL A 11 -3.29 -24.47 -0.31
CA VAL A 11 -1.95 -24.14 -0.83
C VAL A 11 -2.02 -23.07 -1.92
N THR A 12 -2.94 -23.20 -2.88
CA THR A 12 -3.08 -22.22 -3.97
C THR A 12 -3.57 -20.87 -3.43
N SER A 13 -4.53 -20.86 -2.49
CA SER A 13 -4.97 -19.65 -1.80
C SER A 13 -3.87 -18.99 -0.97
N TYR A 14 -2.99 -19.78 -0.33
CA TYR A 14 -1.87 -19.24 0.43
C TYR A 14 -0.83 -18.60 -0.50
N MET A 15 -0.49 -19.26 -1.61
CA MET A 15 0.41 -18.71 -2.63
C MET A 15 -0.13 -17.39 -3.20
N CYS A 16 -1.41 -17.33 -3.56
CA CYS A 16 -2.04 -16.08 -4.02
C CYS A 16 -2.14 -15.01 -2.91
N PHE A 17 -2.19 -15.40 -1.64
CA PHE A 17 -2.11 -14.46 -0.52
C PHE A 17 -0.70 -13.87 -0.38
N LEU A 18 0.34 -14.70 -0.41
CA LEU A 18 1.73 -14.23 -0.38
C LEU A 18 2.06 -13.34 -1.58
N ASP A 19 1.58 -13.71 -2.78
CA ASP A 19 1.72 -12.87 -3.98
C ASP A 19 1.10 -11.48 -3.79
N SER A 20 -0.08 -11.40 -3.16
CA SER A 20 -0.69 -10.09 -2.85
C SER A 20 0.08 -9.24 -1.82
N LEU A 21 1.08 -9.81 -1.15
CA LEU A 21 1.98 -9.11 -0.23
C LEU A 21 3.35 -8.80 -0.86
N ILE A 22 3.71 -9.45 -1.97
CA ILE A 22 5.04 -9.40 -2.58
C ILE A 22 4.93 -8.77 -3.96
N ASP A 23 5.29 -7.50 -4.09
CA ASP A 23 5.40 -6.82 -5.39
C ASP A 23 6.85 -6.84 -5.88
N GLY A 24 7.81 -6.66 -4.96
CA GLY A 24 9.23 -6.58 -5.26
C GLY A 24 10.16 -7.27 -4.25
N ALA A 25 11.46 -7.11 -4.49
CA ALA A 25 12.51 -7.68 -3.64
C ALA A 25 12.50 -7.10 -2.22
N GLU A 26 12.05 -5.85 -2.05
CA GLU A 26 11.92 -5.22 -0.73
C GLU A 26 10.89 -5.95 0.14
N ASP A 27 9.73 -6.28 -0.42
CA ASP A 27 8.68 -6.98 0.31
C ASP A 27 9.14 -8.37 0.74
N VAL A 28 9.85 -9.09 -0.14
CA VAL A 28 10.45 -10.39 0.19
C VAL A 28 11.42 -10.25 1.36
N ARG A 29 12.26 -9.23 1.35
CA ARG A 29 13.23 -8.97 2.42
C ARG A 29 12.53 -8.67 3.74
N GLU A 30 11.51 -7.83 3.74
CA GLU A 30 10.72 -7.50 4.93
C GLU A 30 10.01 -8.73 5.50
N LEU A 31 9.35 -9.52 4.65
CA LEU A 31 8.69 -10.77 5.06
C LEU A 31 9.69 -11.82 5.57
N SER A 32 10.89 -11.87 4.98
CA SER A 32 11.97 -12.75 5.43
C SER A 32 12.51 -12.34 6.78
N ASN A 33 12.77 -11.04 6.99
CA ASN A 33 13.21 -10.49 8.27
C ASN A 33 12.17 -10.70 9.38
N ALA A 34 10.87 -10.64 9.03
CA ALA A 34 9.77 -10.94 9.94
C ALA A 34 9.58 -12.45 10.22
N GLY A 35 10.36 -13.33 9.56
CA GLY A 35 10.25 -14.78 9.70
C GLY A 35 9.00 -15.39 9.05
N ILE A 36 8.31 -14.62 8.20
CA ILE A 36 7.08 -15.05 7.49
C ILE A 36 7.43 -15.88 6.25
N LEU A 37 8.55 -15.55 5.60
CA LEU A 37 9.03 -16.22 4.39
C LEU A 37 10.46 -16.70 4.60
N HIS A 38 10.77 -17.91 4.14
CA HIS A 38 12.15 -18.39 4.10
C HIS A 38 12.68 -18.31 2.66
N ASN A 39 13.68 -17.46 2.42
CA ASN A 39 14.31 -17.36 1.11
C ASN A 39 15.34 -18.50 0.93
N GLY A 40 14.97 -19.50 0.12
CA GLY A 40 15.87 -20.58 -0.33
C GLY A 40 16.25 -20.52 -1.81
N LEU A 41 15.81 -19.48 -2.54
CA LEU A 41 15.93 -19.40 -4.01
C LEU A 41 17.09 -18.52 -4.49
N GLY A 42 17.87 -17.96 -3.57
CA GLY A 42 18.97 -17.05 -3.88
C GLY A 42 18.62 -15.62 -3.49
N THR A 43 18.43 -14.74 -4.47
CA THR A 43 18.16 -13.32 -4.21
C THR A 43 16.67 -13.04 -3.97
N ASP A 44 16.38 -12.01 -3.18
CA ASP A 44 15.00 -11.59 -2.89
C ASP A 44 14.23 -11.23 -4.18
N GLY A 45 14.92 -10.73 -5.20
CA GLY A 45 14.32 -10.45 -6.51
C GLY A 45 13.94 -11.69 -7.32
N GLU A 46 14.65 -12.82 -7.14
CA GLU A 46 14.28 -14.09 -7.77
C GLU A 46 13.05 -14.70 -7.12
N VAL A 47 12.93 -14.58 -5.79
CA VAL A 47 11.73 -14.97 -5.04
C VAL A 47 10.53 -14.14 -5.50
N ALA A 48 10.65 -12.80 -5.57
CA ALA A 48 9.57 -11.93 -6.01
C ALA A 48 9.10 -12.28 -7.43
N LYS A 49 10.04 -12.52 -8.35
CA LYS A 49 9.71 -12.95 -9.73
C LYS A 49 9.00 -14.31 -9.76
N LEU A 50 9.35 -15.24 -8.87
CA LEU A 50 8.70 -16.53 -8.80
C LEU A 50 7.22 -16.38 -8.39
N PHE A 51 6.93 -15.67 -7.30
CA PHE A 51 5.56 -15.45 -6.83
C PHE A 51 4.70 -14.76 -7.90
N ASN A 52 5.17 -13.64 -8.42
CA ASN A 52 4.50 -12.89 -9.49
C ASN A 52 4.19 -13.75 -10.73
N LYS A 53 5.07 -14.69 -11.07
CA LYS A 53 4.88 -15.60 -12.20
C LYS A 53 3.90 -16.73 -11.87
N MET A 54 3.95 -17.30 -10.67
CA MET A 54 3.09 -18.42 -10.26
C MET A 54 1.61 -18.02 -10.21
N ASN A 55 1.30 -16.78 -9.82
CA ASN A 55 -0.10 -16.33 -9.67
C ASN A 55 -0.88 -16.30 -11.00
N THR A 56 -0.22 -16.27 -12.16
CA THR A 56 -0.89 -16.23 -13.47
C THR A 56 -1.69 -17.48 -13.80
N SER A 57 -1.45 -18.61 -13.13
CA SER A 57 -2.08 -19.91 -13.45
C SER A 57 -2.81 -20.55 -12.27
N LEU A 58 -2.91 -19.86 -11.13
CA LEU A 58 -3.53 -20.38 -9.92
C LEU A 58 -5.00 -19.95 -9.83
N VAL A 59 -5.85 -20.87 -9.37
CA VAL A 59 -7.24 -20.57 -9.00
C VAL A 59 -7.33 -20.63 -7.47
N PRO A 60 -7.30 -19.48 -6.78
CA PRO A 60 -7.44 -19.46 -5.32
C PRO A 60 -8.92 -19.55 -4.91
N SER A 61 -9.16 -20.15 -3.75
CA SER A 61 -10.39 -19.89 -3.00
C SER A 61 -10.30 -18.51 -2.34
N PRO A 62 -11.27 -17.61 -2.57
CA PRO A 62 -11.27 -16.27 -1.99
C PRO A 62 -11.53 -16.27 -0.48
N MET A 63 -12.06 -17.37 0.08
CA MET A 63 -12.53 -17.41 1.46
C MET A 63 -11.43 -17.77 2.48
N ILE A 64 -10.50 -18.67 2.12
CA ILE A 64 -9.57 -19.31 3.08
C ILE A 64 -8.75 -18.30 3.90
N TYR A 65 -8.18 -17.29 3.23
CA TYR A 65 -7.37 -16.25 3.90
C TYR A 65 -8.08 -14.87 3.95
N SER A 66 -9.39 -14.83 3.68
CA SER A 66 -10.17 -13.58 3.68
C SER A 66 -10.12 -12.87 5.04
N GLY A 67 -10.24 -13.61 6.13
CA GLY A 67 -10.18 -13.06 7.49
C GLY A 67 -8.82 -12.45 7.82
N VAL A 68 -7.72 -13.08 7.37
CA VAL A 68 -6.36 -12.55 7.55
C VAL A 68 -6.17 -11.28 6.72
N LYS A 69 -6.56 -11.31 5.44
CA LYS A 69 -6.53 -10.13 4.55
C LYS A 69 -7.33 -8.97 5.15
N TRP A 70 -8.49 -9.24 5.72
CA TRP A 70 -9.32 -8.23 6.38
C TRP A 70 -8.63 -7.64 7.61
N GLN A 71 -8.00 -8.46 8.45
CA GLN A 71 -7.28 -7.99 9.63
C GLN A 71 -6.10 -7.11 9.25
N ILE A 72 -5.31 -7.51 8.25
CA ILE A 72 -4.21 -6.70 7.71
C ILE A 72 -4.75 -5.38 7.17
N HIS A 73 -5.80 -5.41 6.35
CA HIS A 73 -6.42 -4.20 5.80
C HIS A 73 -6.89 -3.25 6.91
N ASN A 74 -7.59 -3.77 7.92
CA ASN A 74 -8.09 -2.96 9.03
C ASN A 74 -6.95 -2.40 9.89
N HIS A 75 -5.89 -3.19 10.12
CA HIS A 75 -4.71 -2.74 10.84
C HIS A 75 -3.99 -1.61 10.08
N CYS A 76 -3.72 -1.80 8.79
CA CYS A 76 -3.13 -0.77 7.94
C CYS A 76 -4.01 0.49 7.92
N LYS A 77 -5.32 0.35 7.67
CA LYS A 77 -6.27 1.47 7.67
C LYS A 77 -6.25 2.24 8.98
N ASN A 78 -6.28 1.56 10.12
CA ASN A 78 -6.17 2.18 11.43
C ASN A 78 -4.81 2.86 11.64
N MET A 79 -3.72 2.26 11.15
CA MET A 79 -2.39 2.85 11.22
C MET A 79 -2.30 4.15 10.41
N TRP A 80 -2.80 4.17 9.17
CA TRP A 80 -2.90 5.37 8.34
C TRP A 80 -3.76 6.45 8.99
N ILE A 81 -4.92 6.07 9.55
CA ILE A 81 -5.79 6.99 10.31
C ILE A 81 -5.06 7.53 11.55
N ASN A 82 -4.31 6.69 12.27
CA ASN A 82 -3.56 7.12 13.44
C ASN A 82 -2.41 8.06 13.08
N TYR A 83 -1.68 7.81 12.00
CA TYR A 83 -0.64 8.72 11.51
C TYR A 83 -1.24 10.05 11.06
N ALA A 84 -2.36 10.01 10.31
CA ALA A 84 -3.08 11.22 9.91
C ALA A 84 -3.59 12.00 11.13
N ALA A 85 -4.18 11.33 12.12
CA ALA A 85 -4.64 11.93 13.36
C ALA A 85 -3.48 12.52 14.17
N LYS A 86 -2.35 11.80 14.27
CA LYS A 86 -1.15 12.28 14.95
C LYS A 86 -0.54 13.49 14.24
N ALA A 87 -0.48 13.48 12.91
CA ALA A 87 -0.01 14.62 12.11
C ALA A 87 -0.94 15.83 12.29
N TYR A 88 -2.26 15.61 12.28
CA TYR A 88 -3.23 16.66 12.56
C TYR A 88 -3.04 17.24 13.97
N HIS A 89 -2.93 16.40 15.00
CA HIS A 89 -2.69 16.90 16.35
C HIS A 89 -1.34 17.60 16.51
N THR A 90 -0.28 17.14 15.85
CA THR A 90 1.06 17.72 16.02
C THR A 90 1.24 19.02 15.24
N TYR A 91 0.73 19.08 14.01
CA TYR A 91 0.94 20.22 13.11
C TYR A 91 -0.26 21.17 13.06
N PHE A 92 -1.48 20.67 13.20
CA PHE A 92 -2.71 21.44 13.06
C PHE A 92 -3.37 21.81 14.41
N SER A 93 -2.98 21.21 15.55
CA SER A 93 -3.49 21.64 16.86
C SER A 93 -2.77 22.87 17.44
N ILE A 94 -1.62 23.27 16.88
CA ILE A 94 -1.01 24.56 17.18
C ILE A 94 -1.74 25.61 16.33
N ARG A 95 -2.64 26.36 16.99
CA ARG A 95 -3.51 27.38 16.36
C ARG A 95 -2.77 28.25 15.33
N TRP A 96 -1.53 28.64 15.61
CA TRP A 96 -0.73 29.49 14.75
C TRP A 96 -0.19 28.81 13.50
N THR A 97 0.19 27.53 13.57
CA THR A 97 0.73 26.78 12.43
C THR A 97 -0.36 26.53 11.40
N PHE A 98 -1.59 26.25 11.85
CA PHE A 98 -2.75 26.13 10.96
C PHE A 98 -3.05 27.44 10.23
N LEU A 99 -3.09 28.57 10.95
CA LEU A 99 -3.27 29.89 10.35
C LEU A 99 -2.17 30.23 9.33
N ALA A 100 -0.91 29.91 9.63
CA ALA A 100 0.21 30.12 8.72
C ALA A 100 0.09 29.25 7.45
N PHE A 101 -0.32 27.99 7.58
CA PHE A 101 -0.55 27.09 6.46
C PHE A 101 -1.68 27.58 5.55
N VAL A 102 -2.81 28.00 6.13
CA VAL A 102 -3.93 28.59 5.38
C VAL A 102 -3.49 29.89 4.68
N GLY A 103 -2.73 30.73 5.37
CA GLY A 103 -2.17 31.95 4.79
C GLY A 103 -1.25 31.67 3.60
N ALA A 104 -0.38 30.67 3.68
CA ALA A 104 0.51 30.27 2.58
C ALA A 104 -0.28 29.81 1.35
N ILE A 105 -1.32 28.99 1.55
CA ILE A 105 -2.21 28.54 0.47
C ILE A 105 -2.92 29.74 -0.18
N ALA A 106 -3.50 30.63 0.64
CA ALA A 106 -4.17 31.83 0.14
C ALA A 106 -3.21 32.73 -0.66
N SER A 107 -1.98 32.89 -0.18
CA SER A 107 -0.93 33.64 -0.89
C SER A 107 -0.60 33.01 -2.24
N LEU A 108 -0.48 31.67 -2.32
CA LEU A 108 -0.23 30.98 -3.59
C LEU A 108 -1.37 31.19 -4.59
N PHE A 109 -2.64 31.10 -4.14
CA PHE A 109 -3.80 31.37 -5.00
C PHE A 109 -3.82 32.82 -5.50
N LEU A 110 -3.54 33.77 -4.62
CA LEU A 110 -3.46 35.18 -5.00
C LEU A 110 -2.33 35.43 -6.00
N SER A 111 -1.15 34.84 -5.80
CA SER A 111 -0.04 34.95 -6.74
C SER A 111 -0.36 34.33 -8.11
N ALA A 112 -1.07 33.19 -8.13
CA ALA A 112 -1.52 32.57 -9.37
C ALA A 112 -2.53 33.46 -10.11
N LEU A 113 -3.52 34.01 -9.40
CA LEU A 113 -4.48 34.95 -9.97
C LEU A 113 -3.80 36.22 -10.49
N GLN A 114 -2.90 36.80 -9.71
CA GLN A 114 -2.13 37.98 -10.11
C GLN A 114 -1.36 37.71 -11.41
N THR A 115 -0.64 36.58 -11.47
CA THR A 115 0.11 36.17 -12.66
C THR A 115 -0.83 35.98 -13.86
N TYR A 116 -1.98 35.33 -13.66
CA TYR A 116 -2.97 35.12 -14.71
C TYR A 116 -3.49 36.44 -15.28
N TYR A 117 -3.89 37.38 -14.42
CA TYR A 117 -4.37 38.70 -14.84
C TYR A 117 -3.27 39.53 -15.50
N THR A 118 -2.02 39.49 -15.00
CA THR A 118 -0.89 40.18 -15.64
C THR A 118 -0.63 39.65 -17.05
N ILE A 119 -0.81 38.35 -17.30
CA ILE A 119 -0.63 37.75 -18.63
C ILE A 119 -1.82 38.04 -19.56
N HIS A 120 -3.05 38.02 -19.04
CA HIS A 120 -4.28 38.19 -19.82
C HIS A 120 -4.84 39.61 -19.84
N GLN A 121 -4.07 40.61 -19.41
CA GLN A 121 -4.49 42.02 -19.51
C GLN A 121 -4.59 42.42 -21.00
N PRO A 122 -5.79 42.74 -21.52
CA PRO A 122 -5.93 43.26 -22.87
C PRO A 122 -5.30 44.66 -22.93
N LYS A 123 -4.57 44.92 -24.03
CA LYS A 123 -3.99 46.24 -24.33
C LYS A 123 -5.06 47.30 -24.55
#